data_AF-A0AA41V742-F1
#
_entry.id   AF-A0AA41V742-F1
#
_cell.length_a   1.000
_cell.length_b   1.000
_cell.length_c   1.000
_cell.angle_alpha   90.00
_cell.angle_beta   90.00
_cell.angle_gamma   90.00
#
_symmetry.space_group_name_H-M   'P 1'
#
loop_
_entity.id
_entity.type
_entity.pdbx_description
1 polymer ?
#
loop_
_entity_poly.entity_id
_entity_poly.type
_entity_poly.pdbx_seq_one_letter_code
_entity_poly.pdbx_strand_id
1 'polypeptide(L)'
;MIKYLLKDNLMEVEAINTINKNGYAALDILSQNPIRDLKDIEIGDLLRDAGALRARDQQLAAAASSSTWVQPLFSLISSRNEKYLENDNWLTKKHSVLMVVASLIATMAFQAGLNPPSGVWQDNSGKPKHLAGTSILADNAPRIYLLYMISNTTGFLASLSIILLLISGLPLKRRFFVWLLTVIMWIAITSTASTYIISMTCISAQHITSPLTVIKGLFFAWIGFICIIVFVRILRLISWLLRKFGMTSQREQG
;
A
#
# COMPACT_ATOMS: atom_id res chain seq x y z
N MET A 1 -21.63 16.90 -14.61
CA MET A 1 -21.76 18.29 -15.10
C MET A 1 -20.73 19.22 -14.45
N ILE A 2 -20.68 19.34 -13.12
CA ILE A 2 -19.70 20.19 -12.39
C ILE A 2 -18.24 19.77 -12.65
N LYS A 3 -17.96 18.46 -12.68
CA LYS A 3 -16.63 17.91 -12.99
C LYS A 3 -16.12 18.28 -14.40
N TYR A 4 -17.02 18.62 -15.31
CA TYR A 4 -16.69 19.06 -16.68
C TYR A 4 -16.47 20.58 -16.71
N LEU A 5 -17.28 21.35 -15.97
CA LEU A 5 -17.13 22.80 -15.81
C LEU A 5 -15.80 23.21 -15.13
N LEU A 6 -15.31 22.39 -14.20
CA LEU A 6 -14.03 22.60 -13.51
C LEU A 6 -12.81 22.18 -14.34
N LYS A 7 -13.00 21.35 -15.38
CA LYS A 7 -11.91 20.75 -16.14
C LYS A 7 -11.67 21.46 -17.48
N ASP A 8 -12.74 21.96 -18.11
CA ASP A 8 -12.69 22.58 -19.44
C ASP A 8 -12.63 24.11 -19.42
N ASN A 9 -12.94 24.77 -18.30
CA ASN A 9 -12.68 26.18 -18.11
C ASN A 9 -11.52 26.36 -17.13
N LEU A 10 -10.52 27.12 -17.56
CA LEU A 10 -9.65 27.92 -16.70
C LEU A 10 -10.50 28.89 -15.87
N MET A 11 -11.35 28.38 -14.98
CA MET A 11 -11.90 29.19 -13.91
C MET A 11 -10.70 29.45 -12.99
N GLU A 12 -10.05 30.59 -13.20
CA GLU A 12 -9.08 31.12 -12.26
C GLU A 12 -9.67 30.97 -10.85
N VAL A 13 -8.84 30.60 -9.88
CA VAL A 13 -9.24 30.39 -8.47
C VAL A 13 -10.06 31.58 -7.94
N GLU A 14 -9.89 32.77 -8.53
CA GLU A 14 -10.71 33.96 -8.30
C GLU A 14 -12.20 33.82 -8.67
N ALA A 15 -12.53 33.20 -9.79
CA ALA A 15 -13.91 33.01 -10.24
C ALA A 15 -14.67 32.01 -9.35
N ILE A 16 -13.98 31.01 -8.82
CA ILE A 16 -14.52 30.01 -7.87
C ILE A 16 -14.82 30.65 -6.51
N ASN A 17 -14.06 31.67 -6.15
CA ASN A 17 -14.16 32.44 -4.91
C ASN A 17 -15.06 33.68 -5.04
N THR A 18 -15.95 33.69 -6.03
CA THR A 18 -16.96 34.75 -6.17
C THR A 18 -18.06 34.60 -5.13
N ILE A 19 -18.44 35.74 -4.53
CA ILE A 19 -19.53 35.82 -3.55
C ILE A 19 -20.82 36.26 -4.24
N ASN A 20 -21.95 35.65 -3.86
CA ASN A 20 -23.25 36.09 -4.36
C ASN A 20 -23.66 37.45 -3.73
N LYS A 21 -24.75 38.05 -4.22
CA LYS A 21 -25.29 39.32 -3.68
C LYS A 21 -25.65 39.26 -2.18
N ASN A 22 -25.79 38.06 -1.63
CA ASN A 22 -26.10 37.81 -0.23
C ASN A 22 -24.82 37.55 0.62
N GLY A 23 -23.62 37.69 0.03
CA GLY A 23 -22.34 37.54 0.72
C GLY A 23 -21.88 36.09 0.93
N TYR A 24 -22.49 35.11 0.26
CA TYR A 24 -22.12 33.70 0.40
C TYR A 24 -21.26 33.21 -0.77
N ALA A 25 -20.18 32.49 -0.45
CA ALA A 25 -19.41 31.73 -1.43
C ALA A 25 -20.09 30.38 -1.71
N ALA A 26 -19.72 29.70 -2.81
CA ALA A 26 -20.27 28.39 -3.16
C ALA A 26 -20.17 27.36 -2.01
N LEU A 27 -19.10 27.42 -1.22
CA LEU A 27 -18.88 26.54 -0.07
C LEU A 27 -19.79 26.86 1.14
N ASP A 28 -20.25 28.11 1.27
CA ASP A 28 -21.16 28.53 2.34
C ASP A 28 -22.60 28.11 2.02
N ILE A 29 -23.00 28.20 0.76
CA ILE A 29 -24.31 27.74 0.27
C ILE A 29 -24.46 26.23 0.52
N LEU A 30 -23.42 25.45 0.24
CA LEU A 30 -23.41 24.01 0.54
C LEU A 30 -23.52 23.70 2.03
N SER A 31 -23.10 24.62 2.90
CA SER A 31 -23.14 24.43 4.35
C SER A 31 -24.44 24.90 5.01
N GLN A 32 -25.28 25.64 4.28
CA GLN A 32 -26.59 26.08 4.76
C GLN A 32 -27.63 24.95 4.73
N ASN A 33 -27.39 23.88 3.98
CA ASN A 33 -28.35 22.78 3.90
C ASN A 33 -28.24 21.89 5.15
N PRO A 34 -29.30 21.77 5.97
CA PRO A 34 -29.25 21.03 7.24
C PRO A 34 -29.15 19.51 7.05
N ILE A 35 -29.50 19.00 5.87
CA ILE A 35 -29.36 17.59 5.49
C ILE A 35 -28.22 17.54 4.48
N ARG A 36 -27.07 17.02 4.90
CA ARG A 36 -25.90 16.84 4.02
C ARG A 36 -25.98 15.45 3.41
N ASP A 37 -26.38 15.38 2.15
CA ASP A 37 -26.34 14.13 1.41
C ASP A 37 -24.89 13.79 1.00
N LEU A 38 -24.63 12.51 0.70
CA LEU A 38 -23.30 12.07 0.22
C LEU A 38 -22.81 12.90 -0.98
N LYS A 39 -23.74 13.34 -1.83
CA LYS A 39 -23.46 14.18 -3.00
C LYS A 39 -22.97 15.57 -2.61
N ASP A 40 -23.50 16.15 -1.55
CA ASP A 40 -23.06 17.47 -1.07
C ASP A 40 -21.66 17.39 -0.45
N ILE A 41 -21.33 16.27 0.19
CA ILE A 41 -19.96 16.03 0.68
C ILE A 41 -18.98 15.94 -0.49
N GLU A 42 -19.31 15.14 -1.52
CA GLU A 42 -18.47 15.00 -2.72
C GLU A 42 -18.30 16.31 -3.49
N ILE A 43 -19.38 17.09 -3.64
CA ILE A 43 -19.33 18.41 -4.28
C ILE A 43 -18.49 19.39 -3.45
N GLY A 44 -18.60 19.33 -2.13
CA GLY A 44 -17.79 20.14 -1.22
C GLY A 44 -16.29 19.84 -1.34
N ASP A 45 -15.93 18.56 -1.44
CA ASP A 45 -14.54 18.13 -1.61
C ASP A 45 -14.00 18.54 -3.00
N LEU A 46 -14.79 18.39 -4.07
CA LEU A 46 -14.41 18.85 -5.42
C LEU A 46 -14.21 20.38 -5.49
N LEU A 47 -15.06 21.16 -4.82
CA LEU A 47 -14.90 22.62 -4.74
C LEU A 47 -13.65 23.00 -3.95
N ARG A 48 -13.36 22.27 -2.86
CA ARG A 48 -12.18 22.52 -2.02
C ARG A 48 -10.88 22.13 -2.73
N ASP A 49 -10.88 21.04 -3.49
CA ASP A 49 -9.76 20.62 -4.35
C ASP A 49 -9.49 21.65 -5.47
N ALA A 50 -10.52 22.36 -5.92
CA ALA A 50 -10.40 23.45 -6.89
C ALA A 50 -9.99 24.80 -6.27
N GLY A 51 -9.74 24.87 -4.95
CA GLY A 51 -9.29 26.08 -4.27
C GLY A 51 -10.40 27.01 -3.76
N ALA A 52 -11.65 26.52 -3.66
CA ALA A 52 -12.76 27.30 -3.12
C ALA A 52 -12.60 27.58 -1.61
N LEU A 53 -12.72 28.85 -1.23
CA LEU A 53 -12.74 29.35 0.15
C LEU A 53 -14.16 29.78 0.54
N ARG A 54 -14.44 29.79 1.85
CA ARG A 54 -15.65 30.42 2.38
C ARG A 54 -15.50 31.94 2.33
N ALA A 55 -16.60 32.67 2.18
CA ALA A 55 -16.58 34.13 2.11
C ALA A 55 -15.88 34.76 3.33
N ARG A 56 -16.15 34.23 4.54
CA ARG A 56 -15.48 34.67 5.78
C ARG A 56 -13.97 34.40 5.76
N ASP A 57 -13.55 33.26 5.21
CA ASP A 57 -12.16 32.82 5.22
C ASP A 57 -11.36 33.61 4.16
N GLN A 58 -12.01 34.01 3.08
CA GLN A 58 -11.47 34.92 2.06
C GLN A 58 -11.33 36.36 2.58
N GLN A 59 -12.30 36.87 3.35
CA GLN A 59 -12.17 38.15 4.05
C GLN A 59 -11.07 38.13 5.11
N LEU A 60 -10.97 37.03 5.88
CA LEU A 60 -9.88 36.83 6.84
C LEU A 60 -8.53 36.73 6.13
N ALA A 61 -8.45 36.06 4.98
CA ALA A 61 -7.24 36.00 4.16
C ALA A 61 -6.86 37.36 3.57
N ALA A 62 -7.83 38.15 3.10
CA ALA A 62 -7.63 39.52 2.61
C ALA A 62 -7.19 40.48 3.71
N ALA A 63 -7.75 40.35 4.92
CA ALA A 63 -7.34 41.14 6.09
C ALA A 63 -5.97 40.69 6.65
N ALA A 64 -5.65 39.39 6.59
CA ALA A 64 -4.33 38.88 6.96
C ALA A 64 -3.24 39.28 5.97
N SER A 65 -3.60 39.53 4.71
CA SER A 65 -2.67 40.00 3.67
C SER A 65 -2.52 41.53 3.62
N SER A 66 -3.46 42.30 4.18
CA SER A 66 -3.27 43.75 4.35
C SER A 66 -2.44 44.12 5.59
N SER A 67 -2.31 43.20 6.56
CA SER A 67 -1.57 43.44 7.80
C SER A 67 -0.11 42.97 7.71
N THR A 68 0.83 43.93 7.75
CA THR A 68 2.28 43.71 7.61
C THR A 68 2.86 42.72 8.63
N TRP A 69 2.24 42.61 9.81
CA TRP A 69 2.68 41.74 10.90
C TRP A 69 2.21 40.27 10.78
N VAL A 70 1.19 39.98 9.95
CA VAL A 70 0.58 38.64 9.86
C VAL A 70 1.05 37.88 8.61
N GLN A 71 1.58 38.60 7.62
CA GLN A 71 2.21 38.07 6.40
C GLN A 71 3.19 36.91 6.64
N PRO A 72 4.14 36.98 7.61
CA PRO A 72 5.06 35.87 7.86
C PRO A 72 4.34 34.63 8.41
N LEU A 73 3.39 34.81 9.31
CA LEU A 73 2.61 33.73 9.91
C LEU A 73 1.76 33.01 8.85
N PHE A 74 1.09 33.77 7.98
CA PHE A 74 0.28 33.22 6.90
C PHE A 74 1.11 32.39 5.92
N SER A 75 2.31 32.87 5.55
CA SER A 75 3.23 32.11 4.69
C SER A 75 3.72 30.80 5.33
N LEU A 76 3.94 30.79 6.66
CA LEU A 76 4.31 29.58 7.41
C LEU A 76 3.15 28.59 7.53
N ILE A 77 1.92 29.08 7.71
CA ILE A 77 0.73 28.23 7.77
C ILE A 77 0.43 27.65 6.39
N SER A 78 0.53 28.45 5.33
CA SER A 78 0.31 28.01 3.95
C SER A 78 1.34 26.95 3.54
N SER A 79 2.64 27.22 3.73
CA SER A 79 3.70 26.23 3.44
C SER A 79 3.59 24.96 4.27
N ARG A 80 3.14 25.08 5.53
CA ARG A 80 2.86 23.92 6.38
C ARG A 80 1.68 23.11 5.86
N ASN A 81 0.58 23.75 5.45
CA ASN A 81 -0.59 23.07 4.89
C ASN A 81 -0.29 22.39 3.56
N GLU A 82 0.45 23.06 2.67
CA GLU A 82 0.89 22.50 1.39
C GLU A 82 1.72 21.22 1.60
N LYS A 83 2.65 21.25 2.56
CA LYS A 83 3.44 20.08 2.96
C LYS A 83 2.58 18.96 3.55
N TYR A 84 1.50 19.26 4.28
CA TYR A 84 0.57 18.25 4.78
C TYR A 84 -0.25 17.61 3.67
N LEU A 85 -0.74 18.41 2.72
CA LEU A 85 -1.52 17.95 1.57
C LEU A 85 -0.67 17.04 0.67
N GLU A 86 0.56 17.45 0.37
CA GLU A 86 1.55 16.63 -0.34
C GLU A 86 1.85 15.33 0.43
N ASN A 87 1.96 15.42 1.76
CA ASN A 87 2.24 14.27 2.60
C ASN A 87 1.12 13.22 2.58
N ASP A 88 -0.13 13.68 2.57
CA ASP A 88 -1.31 12.81 2.52
C ASP A 88 -1.47 12.18 1.13
N ASN A 89 -1.29 12.98 0.07
CA ASN A 89 -1.32 12.50 -1.31
C ASN A 89 -0.28 11.40 -1.59
N TRP A 90 0.97 11.52 -1.08
CA TRP A 90 1.94 10.44 -1.29
C TRP A 90 1.59 9.16 -0.53
N LEU A 91 1.01 9.26 0.67
CA LEU A 91 0.60 8.10 1.47
C LEU A 91 -0.50 7.33 0.75
N THR A 92 -1.51 8.05 0.27
CA THR A 92 -2.62 7.50 -0.52
C THR A 92 -2.11 6.85 -1.80
N LYS A 93 -1.22 7.52 -2.54
CA LYS A 93 -0.61 6.94 -3.76
C LYS A 93 0.16 5.65 -3.48
N LYS A 94 0.95 5.61 -2.40
CA LYS A 94 1.68 4.40 -2.01
C LYS A 94 0.74 3.26 -1.61
N HIS A 95 -0.34 3.56 -0.89
CA HIS A 95 -1.37 2.58 -0.53
C HIS A 95 -2.01 1.96 -1.78
N SER A 96 -2.41 2.78 -2.74
CA SER A 96 -2.99 2.27 -4.01
C SER A 96 -2.01 1.37 -4.76
N VAL A 97 -0.74 1.79 -4.90
CA VAL A 97 0.30 0.97 -5.54
C VAL A 97 0.50 -0.35 -4.79
N LEU A 98 0.54 -0.32 -3.47
CA LEU A 98 0.75 -1.50 -2.65
C LEU A 98 -0.42 -2.50 -2.75
N MET A 99 -1.65 -2.00 -2.81
CA MET A 99 -2.85 -2.82 -3.02
C MET A 99 -2.79 -3.53 -4.37
N VAL A 100 -2.38 -2.83 -5.43
CA VAL A 100 -2.20 -3.40 -6.77
C VAL A 100 -1.13 -4.49 -6.74
N VAL A 101 0.04 -4.21 -6.16
CA VAL A 101 1.14 -5.19 -6.08
C VAL A 101 0.70 -6.43 -5.29
N ALA A 102 0.03 -6.25 -4.14
CA ALA A 102 -0.46 -7.37 -3.34
C ALA A 102 -1.51 -8.19 -4.10
N SER A 103 -2.43 -7.53 -4.83
CA SER A 103 -3.40 -8.23 -5.68
C SER A 103 -2.71 -9.03 -6.78
N LEU A 104 -1.69 -8.46 -7.44
CA LEU A 104 -0.92 -9.17 -8.47
C LEU A 104 -0.20 -10.39 -7.91
N ILE A 105 0.44 -10.28 -6.74
CA ILE A 105 1.11 -11.41 -6.09
C ILE A 105 0.09 -12.48 -5.69
N ALA A 106 -1.06 -12.09 -5.14
CA ALA A 106 -2.13 -13.02 -4.79
C ALA A 106 -2.65 -13.77 -6.02
N THR A 107 -2.88 -13.07 -7.14
CA THR A 107 -3.30 -13.69 -8.40
C THR A 107 -2.23 -14.65 -8.93
N MET A 108 -0.97 -14.24 -8.98
CA MET A 108 0.12 -15.11 -9.43
C MET A 108 0.25 -16.36 -8.57
N ALA A 109 0.16 -16.22 -7.24
CA ALA A 109 0.24 -17.34 -6.31
C ALA A 109 -0.97 -18.28 -6.43
N PHE A 110 -2.16 -17.74 -6.64
CA PHE A 110 -3.37 -18.53 -6.90
C PHE A 110 -3.22 -19.36 -8.18
N GLN A 111 -2.77 -18.73 -9.27
CA GLN A 111 -2.53 -19.42 -10.55
C GLN A 111 -1.46 -20.50 -10.43
N ALA A 112 -0.36 -20.20 -9.73
CA ALA A 112 0.73 -21.13 -9.47
C ALA A 112 0.32 -22.30 -8.55
N GLY A 113 -0.67 -22.09 -7.68
CA GLY A 113 -1.22 -23.13 -6.82
C GLY A 113 -2.14 -24.10 -7.57
N LEU A 114 -2.95 -23.59 -8.50
CA LEU A 114 -3.82 -24.42 -9.34
C LEU A 114 -3.05 -25.16 -10.45
N ASN A 115 -1.97 -24.56 -10.94
CA ASN A 115 -1.15 -25.09 -12.01
C ASN A 115 0.27 -25.32 -11.51
N PRO A 116 0.54 -26.44 -10.81
CA PRO A 116 1.86 -26.71 -10.26
C PRO A 116 2.91 -26.84 -11.39
N PRO A 117 4.16 -26.47 -11.13
CA PRO A 117 5.26 -26.74 -12.04
C PRO A 117 5.36 -28.24 -12.29
N SER A 118 5.69 -28.61 -13.52
CA SER A 118 5.61 -29.98 -14.05
C SER A 118 4.20 -30.51 -14.35
N GLY A 119 3.14 -29.75 -14.07
CA GLY A 119 1.77 -30.08 -14.44
C GLY A 119 1.13 -31.20 -13.59
N VAL A 120 -0.03 -31.66 -14.04
CA VAL A 120 -0.79 -32.75 -13.41
C VAL A 120 -0.93 -33.93 -14.36
N TRP A 121 -0.98 -35.13 -13.81
CA TRP A 121 -1.23 -36.34 -14.59
C TRP A 121 -2.59 -36.27 -15.27
N GLN A 122 -2.65 -36.70 -16.54
CA GLN A 122 -3.88 -36.70 -17.34
C GLN A 122 -4.54 -38.07 -17.44
N ASP A 123 -3.83 -39.13 -17.07
CA ASP A 123 -4.28 -40.52 -17.20
C ASP A 123 -4.02 -41.32 -15.93
N ASN A 124 -4.79 -42.38 -15.73
CA ASN A 124 -4.80 -43.22 -14.55
C ASN A 124 -4.00 -44.50 -14.83
N SER A 125 -2.67 -44.40 -14.91
CA SER A 125 -1.81 -45.48 -15.43
C SER A 125 -1.62 -46.71 -14.50
N GLY A 126 -2.56 -47.00 -13.58
CA GLY A 126 -2.55 -48.20 -12.73
C GLY A 126 -1.40 -48.30 -11.71
N LYS A 127 -0.50 -47.31 -11.64
CA LYS A 127 0.52 -47.20 -10.59
C LYS A 127 -0.09 -46.53 -9.36
N PRO A 128 0.27 -46.91 -8.12
CA PRO A 128 -0.36 -46.43 -6.88
C PRO A 128 -0.21 -44.92 -6.58
N LYS A 129 0.33 -44.13 -7.51
CA LYS A 129 0.52 -42.68 -7.40
C LYS A 129 0.10 -41.87 -8.63
N HIS A 130 -0.09 -42.53 -9.79
CA HIS A 130 -0.43 -41.86 -11.05
C HIS A 130 -1.94 -41.81 -11.23
N LEU A 131 -2.58 -40.91 -10.49
CA LEU A 131 -4.00 -40.64 -10.62
C LEU A 131 -4.20 -39.35 -11.42
N ALA A 132 -5.16 -39.36 -12.35
CA ALA A 132 -5.50 -38.15 -13.10
C ALA A 132 -5.85 -37.00 -12.13
N GLY A 133 -5.24 -35.83 -12.32
CA GLY A 133 -5.38 -34.67 -11.44
C GLY A 133 -4.36 -34.58 -10.30
N THR A 134 -3.49 -35.58 -10.08
CA THR A 134 -2.38 -35.45 -9.11
C THR A 134 -1.18 -34.74 -9.74
N SER A 135 -0.48 -33.93 -8.94
CA SER A 135 0.71 -33.20 -9.39
C SER A 135 1.86 -34.16 -9.72
N ILE A 136 2.41 -34.04 -10.92
CA ILE A 136 3.56 -34.83 -11.37
C ILE A 136 4.78 -34.58 -10.48
N LEU A 137 4.91 -33.34 -9.97
CA LEU A 137 6.01 -32.98 -9.06
C LEU A 137 5.86 -33.61 -7.68
N ALA A 138 4.63 -33.81 -7.20
CA ALA A 138 4.37 -34.47 -5.92
C ALA A 138 4.85 -35.93 -5.92
N ASP A 139 4.71 -36.61 -7.07
CA ASP A 139 5.15 -37.99 -7.24
C ASP A 139 6.65 -38.13 -7.43
N ASN A 140 7.24 -37.28 -8.28
CA ASN A 140 8.66 -37.36 -8.63
C ASN A 140 9.58 -36.78 -7.54
N ALA A 141 9.16 -35.71 -6.87
CA ALA A 141 9.97 -34.98 -5.90
C ALA A 141 9.12 -34.38 -4.75
N PRO A 142 8.56 -35.22 -3.86
CA PRO A 142 7.61 -34.79 -2.83
C PRO A 142 8.16 -33.70 -1.89
N ARG A 143 9.46 -33.73 -1.59
CA ARG A 143 10.11 -32.70 -0.75
C ARG A 143 10.15 -31.33 -1.44
N ILE A 144 10.44 -31.29 -2.73
CA ILE A 144 10.50 -30.06 -3.52
C ILE A 144 9.09 -29.51 -3.72
N TYR A 145 8.11 -30.39 -3.99
CA TYR A 145 6.70 -30.05 -4.06
C TYR A 145 6.18 -29.43 -2.77
N LEU A 146 6.51 -30.01 -1.61
CA LEU A 146 6.09 -29.48 -0.31
C LEU A 146 6.67 -28.09 -0.06
N LEU A 147 7.97 -27.89 -0.34
CA LEU A 147 8.61 -26.58 -0.22
C LEU A 147 7.99 -25.54 -1.16
N TYR A 148 7.69 -25.94 -2.40
CA TYR A 148 6.97 -25.12 -3.37
C TYR A 148 5.61 -24.67 -2.84
N MET A 149 4.81 -25.61 -2.33
CA MET A 149 3.48 -25.32 -1.80
C MET A 149 3.52 -24.40 -0.58
N ILE A 150 4.39 -24.67 0.40
CA ILE A 150 4.54 -23.81 1.58
C ILE A 150 4.95 -22.39 1.17
N SER A 151 5.93 -22.27 0.28
CA SER A 151 6.39 -20.98 -0.22
C SER A 151 5.28 -20.24 -0.96
N ASN A 152 4.54 -20.92 -1.83
CA ASN A 152 3.46 -20.31 -2.59
C ASN A 152 2.29 -19.86 -1.68
N THR A 153 1.84 -20.73 -0.76
CA THR A 153 0.78 -20.42 0.19
C THR A 153 1.17 -19.30 1.15
N THR A 154 2.42 -19.25 1.59
CA THR A 154 2.91 -18.16 2.45
C THR A 154 2.87 -16.82 1.72
N GLY A 155 3.28 -16.77 0.45
CA GLY A 155 3.19 -15.56 -0.38
C GLY A 155 1.76 -15.13 -0.65
N PHE A 156 0.86 -16.09 -0.89
CA PHE A 156 -0.57 -15.84 -1.06
C PHE A 156 -1.19 -15.25 0.22
N LEU A 157 -0.97 -15.89 1.37
CA LEU A 157 -1.55 -15.46 2.64
C LEU A 157 -0.98 -14.12 3.11
N ALA A 158 0.31 -13.88 2.89
CA ALA A 158 0.93 -12.58 3.13
C ALA A 158 0.29 -11.48 2.26
N SER A 159 0.03 -11.77 0.98
CA SER A 159 -0.61 -10.83 0.06
C SER A 159 -2.06 -10.51 0.47
N LEU A 160 -2.83 -11.53 0.87
CA LEU A 160 -4.17 -11.32 1.42
C LEU A 160 -4.13 -10.50 2.71
N SER A 161 -3.16 -10.77 3.58
CA SER A 161 -2.98 -10.00 4.82
C SER A 161 -2.69 -8.52 4.53
N ILE A 162 -1.87 -8.22 3.51
CA ILE A 162 -1.63 -6.86 3.04
C ILE A 162 -2.97 -6.25 2.60
N ILE A 163 -3.70 -6.88 1.67
CA ILE A 163 -4.98 -6.37 1.17
C ILE A 163 -5.97 -6.09 2.32
N LEU A 164 -6.13 -7.03 3.25
CA LEU A 164 -7.01 -6.87 4.41
C LEU A 164 -6.58 -5.70 5.29
N LEU A 165 -5.27 -5.56 5.57
CA LEU A 165 -4.75 -4.43 6.34
C LEU A 165 -4.96 -3.09 5.64
N LEU A 166 -4.89 -3.05 4.31
CA LEU A 166 -5.14 -1.84 3.52
C LEU A 166 -6.62 -1.46 3.48
N ILE A 167 -7.52 -2.46 3.34
CA ILE A 167 -8.97 -2.24 3.28
C ILE A 167 -9.54 -1.88 4.65
N SER A 168 -8.99 -2.43 5.74
CA SER A 168 -9.51 -2.23 7.10
C SER A 168 -9.51 -0.76 7.57
N GLY A 169 -8.96 0.18 6.79
CA GLY A 169 -9.00 1.61 7.09
C GLY A 169 -8.32 1.98 8.41
N LEU A 170 -7.55 1.05 9.00
CA LEU A 170 -6.84 1.27 10.24
C LEU A 170 -5.88 2.45 10.03
N PRO A 171 -5.75 3.36 11.00
CA PRO A 171 -4.91 4.53 10.84
C PRO A 171 -3.45 4.11 10.62
N LEU A 172 -3.04 4.05 9.34
CA LEU A 172 -1.66 3.79 8.88
C LEU A 172 -0.69 4.85 9.41
N LYS A 173 -1.17 5.88 10.11
CA LYS A 173 -0.35 6.82 10.87
C LYS A 173 0.41 6.14 12.02
N ARG A 174 -0.05 5.00 12.56
CA ARG A 174 0.67 4.32 13.64
C ARG A 174 1.92 3.65 13.07
N ARG A 175 3.10 4.05 13.57
CA ARG A 175 4.41 3.45 13.20
C ARG A 175 4.42 1.92 13.21
N PHE A 176 3.65 1.31 14.12
CA PHE A 176 3.50 -0.15 14.20
C PHE A 176 2.81 -0.76 12.98
N PHE A 177 1.71 -0.17 12.47
CA PHE A 177 0.99 -0.71 11.32
C PHE A 177 1.82 -0.62 10.04
N VAL A 178 2.49 0.51 9.79
CA VAL A 178 3.39 0.66 8.64
C VAL A 178 4.55 -0.32 8.74
N TRP A 179 5.09 -0.52 9.94
CA TRP A 179 6.14 -1.51 10.16
C TRP A 179 5.65 -2.93 9.89
N LEU A 180 4.50 -3.33 10.43
CA LEU A 180 3.88 -4.64 10.22
C LEU A 180 3.63 -4.89 8.72
N LEU A 181 3.01 -3.93 8.05
CA LEU A 181 2.75 -3.94 6.61
C LEU A 181 4.04 -4.14 5.81
N THR A 182 5.10 -3.43 6.20
CA THR A 182 6.40 -3.56 5.56
C THR A 182 6.98 -4.96 5.75
N VAL A 183 6.91 -5.53 6.96
CA VAL A 183 7.39 -6.88 7.24
C VAL A 183 6.63 -7.92 6.41
N ILE A 184 5.30 -7.84 6.35
CA ILE A 184 4.47 -8.75 5.55
C ILE A 184 4.81 -8.61 4.06
N MET A 185 5.07 -7.39 3.56
CA MET A 185 5.51 -7.17 2.18
C MET A 185 6.85 -7.85 1.88
N TRP A 186 7.84 -7.76 2.77
CA TRP A 186 9.11 -8.49 2.59
C TRP A 186 8.89 -10.00 2.56
N ILE A 187 8.05 -10.53 3.45
CA ILE A 187 7.69 -11.95 3.47
C ILE A 187 7.07 -12.32 2.12
N ALA A 188 6.08 -11.59 1.62
CA ALA A 188 5.44 -11.85 0.34
C ALA A 188 6.45 -11.90 -0.81
N ILE A 189 7.33 -10.89 -0.92
CA ILE A 189 8.35 -10.79 -1.98
C ILE A 189 9.33 -11.98 -1.92
N THR A 190 9.85 -12.32 -0.74
CA THR A 190 10.78 -13.46 -0.58
C THR A 190 10.12 -14.80 -0.88
N SER A 191 8.84 -14.96 -0.51
CA SER A 191 8.05 -16.16 -0.78
C SER A 191 7.81 -16.33 -2.28
N THR A 192 7.36 -15.29 -2.97
CA THR A 192 7.11 -15.33 -4.42
C THR A 192 8.40 -15.60 -5.20
N ALA A 193 9.52 -14.99 -4.79
CA ALA A 193 10.82 -15.25 -5.41
C ALA A 193 11.28 -16.70 -5.19
N SER A 194 11.10 -17.25 -3.99
CA SER A 194 11.39 -18.66 -3.68
C SER A 194 10.57 -19.61 -4.55
N THR A 195 9.26 -19.36 -4.67
CA THR A 195 8.35 -20.13 -5.52
C THR A 195 8.80 -20.12 -6.99
N TYR A 196 9.23 -18.97 -7.50
CA TYR A 196 9.74 -18.83 -8.87
C TYR A 196 11.00 -19.69 -9.10
N ILE A 197 11.99 -19.63 -8.20
CA ILE A 197 13.22 -20.41 -8.33
C ILE A 197 12.93 -21.92 -8.28
N ILE A 198 12.05 -22.35 -7.36
CA ILE A 198 11.68 -23.76 -7.26
C ILE A 198 10.99 -24.22 -8.55
N SER A 199 10.03 -23.44 -9.06
CA SER A 199 9.34 -23.72 -10.33
C SER A 199 10.32 -23.85 -11.50
N MET A 200 11.26 -22.91 -11.63
CA MET A 200 12.27 -22.93 -12.69
C MET A 200 13.17 -24.17 -12.62
N THR A 201 13.54 -24.60 -11.41
CA THR A 201 14.35 -25.83 -11.22
C THR A 201 13.59 -27.11 -11.52
N CYS A 202 12.26 -27.09 -11.47
CA CYS A 202 11.42 -28.25 -11.83
C CYS A 202 11.22 -28.37 -13.34
N ILE A 203 11.24 -27.25 -14.07
CA ILE A 203 11.05 -27.22 -15.53
C ILE A 203 12.37 -27.47 -16.27
N SER A 204 13.50 -27.03 -15.72
CA SER A 204 14.80 -27.13 -16.40
C SER A 204 15.31 -28.57 -16.41
N ALA A 205 15.35 -29.18 -17.61
CA ALA A 205 15.87 -30.53 -17.81
C ALA A 205 17.37 -30.64 -17.44
N GLN A 206 17.76 -31.78 -16.87
CA GLN A 206 19.05 -32.07 -16.21
C GLN A 206 20.34 -31.84 -17.02
N HIS A 207 20.29 -31.37 -18.27
CA HIS A 207 21.47 -31.14 -19.11
C HIS A 207 22.08 -29.73 -19.03
N ILE A 208 21.50 -28.79 -18.27
CA ILE A 208 22.00 -27.40 -18.15
C ILE A 208 22.18 -26.99 -16.67
N THR A 209 23.04 -27.70 -15.92
CA THR A 209 23.22 -27.52 -14.46
C THR A 209 24.05 -26.28 -14.07
N SER A 210 24.95 -25.83 -14.94
CA SER A 210 25.87 -24.71 -14.67
C SER A 210 25.16 -23.37 -14.40
N PRO A 211 24.23 -22.87 -15.24
CA PRO A 211 23.57 -21.59 -15.01
C PRO A 211 22.59 -21.62 -13.81
N LEU A 212 21.94 -22.75 -13.54
CA LEU A 212 21.02 -22.88 -12.40
C LEU A 212 21.75 -22.74 -11.05
N THR A 213 22.99 -23.23 -10.97
CA THR A 213 23.80 -23.13 -9.76
C THR A 213 24.17 -21.67 -9.46
N VAL A 214 24.50 -20.89 -10.50
CA VAL A 214 24.77 -19.45 -10.37
C VAL A 214 23.52 -18.68 -9.94
N ILE A 215 22.36 -18.97 -10.56
CA ILE A 215 21.08 -18.34 -10.20
C ILE A 215 20.70 -18.64 -8.75
N LYS A 216 20.85 -19.89 -8.30
CA LYS A 216 20.64 -20.28 -6.89
C LYS A 216 21.58 -19.54 -5.94
N GLY A 217 22.87 -19.45 -6.27
CA GLY A 217 23.85 -18.71 -5.46
C GLY A 217 23.49 -17.23 -5.30
N LEU A 218 23.12 -16.57 -6.41
CA LEU A 218 22.66 -15.18 -6.39
C LEU A 218 21.40 -15.01 -5.53
N PHE A 219 20.47 -15.96 -5.61
CA PHE A 219 19.26 -15.96 -4.80
C PHE A 219 19.54 -16.09 -3.30
N PHE A 220 20.45 -16.98 -2.88
CA PHE A 220 20.87 -17.08 -1.48
C PHE A 220 21.56 -15.82 -0.98
N ALA A 221 22.42 -15.21 -1.80
CA ALA A 221 23.04 -13.93 -1.47
C ALA A 221 21.99 -12.81 -1.29
N TRP A 222 21.00 -12.76 -2.19
CA TRP A 222 19.89 -11.81 -2.12
C TRP A 222 19.01 -12.02 -0.88
N ILE A 223 18.69 -13.27 -0.53
CA ILE A 223 17.98 -13.59 0.73
C ILE A 223 18.80 -13.12 1.92
N GLY A 224 20.10 -13.41 1.97
CA GLY A 224 20.98 -12.98 3.05
C GLY A 224 20.96 -11.46 3.24
N PHE A 225 21.04 -10.71 2.14
CA PHE A 225 20.93 -9.25 2.15
C PHE A 225 19.58 -8.76 2.69
N ILE A 226 18.47 -9.36 2.26
CA ILE A 226 17.14 -9.02 2.77
C ILE A 226 17.02 -9.32 4.26
N CYS A 227 17.48 -10.49 4.70
CA CYS A 227 17.47 -10.88 6.11
C CYS A 227 18.22 -9.86 6.97
N ILE A 228 19.38 -9.35 6.51
CA ILE A 228 20.13 -8.31 7.21
C ILE A 228 19.31 -7.02 7.32
N ILE A 229 18.65 -6.57 6.24
CA ILE A 229 17.82 -5.35 6.27
C ILE A 229 16.64 -5.51 7.24
N VAL A 230 15.94 -6.63 7.17
CA VAL A 230 14.80 -6.94 8.05
C VAL A 230 15.25 -6.98 9.50
N PHE A 231 16.37 -7.65 9.77
CA PHE A 231 16.96 -7.72 11.11
C PHE A 231 17.28 -6.33 11.68
N VAL A 232 17.92 -5.44 10.90
CA VAL A 232 18.19 -4.06 11.32
C VAL A 232 16.90 -3.30 11.63
N ARG A 233 15.85 -3.47 10.82
CA ARG A 233 14.54 -2.83 11.07
C ARG A 233 13.84 -3.37 12.32
N ILE A 234 13.97 -4.67 12.59
CA ILE A 234 13.45 -5.30 13.81
C ILE A 234 14.20 -4.74 15.03
N LEU A 235 15.54 -4.70 14.99
CA LEU A 235 16.36 -4.15 16.08
C LEU A 235 16.02 -2.68 16.38
N ARG A 236 15.79 -1.87 15.34
CA ARG A 236 15.33 -0.48 15.50
C ARG A 236 13.94 -0.39 16.14
N LEU A 237 13.03 -1.29 15.81
CA LEU A 237 11.71 -1.33 16.44
C LEU A 237 11.81 -1.76 17.91
N ILE A 238 12.56 -2.83 18.19
CA ILE A 238 12.74 -3.35 19.56
C ILE A 238 13.40 -2.28 20.42
N SER A 239 14.46 -1.63 19.95
CA SER A 239 15.10 -0.54 20.70
C SER A 239 14.15 0.64 20.94
N TRP A 240 13.28 0.99 19.97
CA TRP A 240 12.24 2.00 20.17
C TRP A 240 11.18 1.56 21.20
N LEU A 241 10.74 0.30 21.18
CA LEU A 241 9.79 -0.26 22.14
C LEU A 241 10.38 -0.30 23.55
N LEU A 242 11.61 -0.78 23.70
CA LEU A 242 12.32 -0.82 24.98
C LEU A 242 12.50 0.57 25.57
N ARG A 243 12.86 1.57 24.76
CA ARG A 243 12.92 2.98 25.22
C ARG A 243 11.55 3.50 25.66
N LYS A 244 10.49 3.12 24.94
CA LYS A 244 9.13 3.54 25.27
C LYS A 244 8.61 2.94 26.57
N PHE A 245 8.86 1.65 26.82
CA PHE A 245 8.45 0.95 28.04
C PHE A 245 9.39 1.22 29.24
N GLY A 246 10.67 1.46 29.00
CA GLY A 246 11.62 1.86 30.05
C GLY A 246 11.28 3.22 30.68
N MET A 247 10.74 4.16 29.90
CA MET A 247 10.30 5.45 30.43
C MET A 247 8.98 5.38 31.22
N THR A 248 8.12 4.40 30.95
CA THR A 248 6.88 4.23 31.73
C THR A 248 7.16 3.65 33.12
N SER A 249 8.19 2.79 33.26
CA SER A 249 8.59 2.23 34.56
C SER A 249 9.19 3.27 35.53
N GLN A 250 9.76 4.37 35.02
CA GLN A 250 10.32 5.45 35.85
C GLN A 250 9.26 6.46 36.33
N ARG A 251 8.05 6.46 35.75
CA ARG A 251 6.95 7.36 36.17
C ARG A 251 6.04 6.77 37.26
N GLU A 252 6.17 5.49 37.57
CA GLU A 252 5.40 4.82 38.63
C GLU A 252 6.13 4.78 39.98
N GLN A 253 7.39 5.26 40.03
CA GLN A 253 8.25 5.21 41.23
C GLN A 253 8.63 6.58 41.82
N GLY A 254 8.06 7.68 41.33
CA GLY A 254 8.28 9.04 41.86
C GLY A 254 6.97 9.79 42.02
#